data_AF-A0A940SS28-F1
#
_entry.id   AF-A0A940SS28-F1
#
_cell.length_a   1.000
_cell.length_b   1.000
_cell.length_c   1.000
_cell.angle_alpha   90.00
_cell.angle_beta   90.00
_cell.angle_gamma   90.00
#
_symmetry.space_group_name_H-M   'P 1'
#
loop_
_entity.id
_entity.type
_entity.pdbx_description
1 polymer ?
#
loop_
_entity_poly.entity_id
_entity_poly.type
_entity_poly.pdbx_seq_one_letter_code
_entity_poly.pdbx_strand_id
1 'polypeptide(L)'
;MKNSTKILLVAMSLIEGILAVVLFNKLNTSMLVRIIIVAAVILLSLIADAAIMHSVSASVVSDAKKLKDTDDYIRAFQAWLSEDTPFTEYIRLAINQLESLKRKQKALRVILDDSKDSPFLSTADEVDQYILANCKRILNRVMIYDKSDAHKYNMHVAYLQQVLGENAHVLSDFENLILEVSQIGDDANAATPCLNELTNALRSMRSGADSAWEAPAVPTDAGNEPPQQMMMQ
;
A
#
# COMPACT_ATOMS: atom_id res chain seq x y z
N MET A 1 -11.92 -9.91 9.36
CA MET A 1 -11.11 -9.77 10.60
C MET A 1 -11.55 -8.62 11.54
N LYS A 2 -12.34 -7.62 11.09
CA LYS A 2 -12.71 -6.42 11.86
C LYS A 2 -13.62 -6.63 13.09
N ASN A 3 -14.36 -7.74 13.16
CA ASN A 3 -15.23 -8.03 14.30
C ASN A 3 -14.47 -8.70 15.45
N SER A 4 -13.53 -9.60 15.14
CA SER A 4 -12.79 -10.35 16.16
C SER A 4 -11.91 -9.45 17.03
N THR A 5 -11.22 -8.46 16.45
CA THR A 5 -10.37 -7.52 17.21
C THR A 5 -11.19 -6.55 18.07
N LYS A 6 -12.36 -6.10 17.59
CA LYS A 6 -13.28 -5.27 18.37
C LYS A 6 -13.89 -6.04 19.53
N ILE A 7 -14.30 -7.29 19.29
CA ILE A 7 -14.81 -8.19 20.34
C ILE A 7 -13.72 -8.47 21.38
N LEU A 8 -12.47 -8.65 20.97
CA LEU A 8 -11.33 -8.85 21.87
C LEU A 8 -11.07 -7.61 22.75
N LEU A 9 -11.06 -6.41 22.18
CA LEU A 9 -10.90 -5.15 22.91
C LEU A 9 -12.03 -4.92 23.93
N VAL A 10 -13.29 -5.16 23.52
CA VAL A 10 -14.44 -5.05 24.42
C VAL A 10 -14.37 -6.08 25.55
N ALA A 11 -13.96 -7.32 25.25
CA ALA A 11 -13.77 -8.36 26.26
C ALA A 11 -12.65 -8.00 27.25
N MET A 12 -11.54 -7.43 26.76
CA MET A 12 -10.42 -7.00 27.59
C MET A 12 -10.82 -5.84 28.52
N SER A 13 -11.53 -4.84 28.02
CA SER A 13 -12.08 -3.73 28.82
C SER A 13 -13.07 -4.20 29.90
N LEU A 14 -13.92 -5.19 29.58
CA LEU A 14 -14.82 -5.80 30.57
C LEU A 14 -14.06 -6.54 31.68
N ILE A 15 -13.00 -7.26 31.34
CA ILE A 15 -12.15 -7.98 32.31
C ILE A 15 -11.45 -6.98 33.24
N GLU A 16 -10.96 -5.87 32.72
CA GLU A 16 -10.35 -4.80 33.52
C GLU A 16 -11.34 -4.17 34.50
N GLY A 17 -12.57 -3.91 34.06
CA GLY A 17 -13.64 -3.42 34.94
C GLY A 17 -13.95 -4.38 36.09
N ILE A 18 -14.02 -5.70 35.80
CA ILE A 18 -14.22 -6.73 36.83
C ILE A 18 -13.02 -6.77 37.80
N LEU A 19 -11.79 -6.68 37.28
CA LEU A 19 -10.58 -6.69 38.10
C LEU A 19 -10.53 -5.47 39.03
N ALA A 20 -10.91 -4.29 38.55
CA ALA A 20 -11.01 -3.07 39.34
C ALA A 20 -12.03 -3.19 40.49
N VAL A 21 -13.20 -3.79 40.24
CA VAL A 21 -14.23 -4.04 41.26
C VAL A 21 -13.74 -5.05 42.31
N VAL A 22 -13.06 -6.12 41.88
CA VAL A 22 -12.48 -7.11 42.80
C VAL A 22 -11.39 -6.49 43.67
N LEU A 23 -10.52 -5.65 43.10
CA LEU A 23 -9.50 -4.89 43.84
C LEU A 23 -10.15 -3.94 44.87
N PHE A 24 -11.20 -3.22 44.49
CA PHE A 24 -11.93 -2.30 45.37
C PHE A 24 -12.49 -3.00 46.63
N ASN A 25 -13.02 -4.22 46.46
CA ASN A 25 -13.57 -4.99 47.57
C ASN A 25 -12.50 -5.64 48.46
N LYS A 26 -11.32 -5.97 47.90
CA LYS A 26 -10.27 -6.73 48.62
C LYS A 26 -9.29 -5.85 49.38
N LEU A 27 -9.16 -4.57 49.01
CA LEU A 27 -8.28 -3.62 49.69
C LEU A 27 -8.82 -3.28 51.08
N ASN A 28 -8.07 -3.58 52.15
CA ASN A 28 -8.46 -3.21 53.51
C ASN A 28 -7.94 -1.80 53.90
N THR A 29 -8.26 -0.81 53.07
CA THR A 29 -7.83 0.60 53.25
C THR A 29 -9.03 1.54 53.39
N SER A 30 -8.78 2.82 53.68
CA SER A 30 -9.84 3.83 53.74
C SER A 30 -10.51 4.00 52.38
N MET A 31 -11.81 4.33 52.39
CA MET A 31 -12.63 4.45 51.17
C MET A 31 -12.00 5.40 50.13
N LEU A 32 -11.41 6.51 50.59
CA LEU A 32 -10.76 7.51 49.74
C LEU A 32 -9.54 6.92 49.01
N VAL A 33 -8.73 6.10 49.70
CA VAL A 33 -7.56 5.43 49.11
C VAL A 33 -8.00 4.39 48.07
N ARG A 34 -9.10 3.66 48.31
CA ARG A 34 -9.63 2.67 47.34
C ARG A 34 -10.08 3.35 46.04
N ILE A 35 -10.77 4.49 46.14
CA ILE A 35 -11.23 5.25 44.97
C ILE A 35 -10.03 5.73 44.13
N ILE A 36 -8.99 6.26 44.79
CA ILE A 36 -7.76 6.70 44.10
C ILE A 36 -7.08 5.56 43.36
N ILE A 37 -6.96 4.38 44.00
CA ILE A 37 -6.31 3.21 43.37
C ILE A 37 -7.11 2.75 42.14
N VAL A 38 -8.44 2.66 42.24
CA VAL A 38 -9.28 2.26 41.09
C VAL A 38 -9.18 3.28 39.95
N ALA A 39 -9.24 4.58 40.27
CA ALA A 39 -9.09 5.64 39.27
C ALA A 39 -7.72 5.57 38.57
N ALA A 40 -6.64 5.29 39.32
CA ALA A 40 -5.31 5.12 38.75
C ALA A 40 -5.22 3.91 37.81
N VAL A 41 -5.83 2.78 38.17
CA VAL A 41 -5.85 1.56 37.31
C VAL A 41 -6.60 1.83 36.01
N ILE A 42 -7.78 2.46 36.09
CA ILE A 42 -8.57 2.82 34.90
C ILE A 42 -7.79 3.80 34.00
N LEU A 43 -7.14 4.80 34.59
CA LEU A 43 -6.35 5.76 33.82
C LEU A 43 -5.18 5.08 33.10
N LEU A 44 -4.49 4.17 33.78
CA LEU A 44 -3.34 3.45 33.23
C LEU A 44 -3.75 2.49 32.10
N SER A 45 -4.94 1.87 32.20
CA SER A 45 -5.45 1.03 31.12
C SER A 45 -5.89 1.85 29.90
N LEU A 46 -6.54 3.00 30.10
CA LEU A 46 -6.87 3.91 28.99
C LEU A 46 -5.61 4.42 28.25
N ILE A 47 -4.52 4.67 28.98
CA ILE A 47 -3.23 5.05 28.38
C ILE A 47 -2.64 3.89 27.59
N ALA A 48 -2.69 2.66 28.12
CA ALA A 48 -2.21 1.47 27.43
C ALA A 48 -3.02 1.21 26.15
N ASP A 49 -4.35 1.31 26.21
CA ASP A 49 -5.24 1.17 25.05
C ASP A 49 -4.95 2.22 23.98
N ALA A 50 -4.74 3.49 24.38
CA ALA A 50 -4.35 4.55 23.46
C ALA A 50 -2.99 4.26 22.80
N ALA A 51 -2.00 3.80 23.57
CA ALA A 51 -0.67 3.44 23.05
C ALA A 51 -0.73 2.25 22.07
N ILE A 52 -1.58 1.26 22.35
CA ILE A 52 -1.78 0.09 21.47
C ILE A 52 -2.49 0.54 20.18
N MET A 53 -3.52 1.37 20.26
CA MET A 53 -4.20 1.90 19.07
C MET A 53 -3.29 2.74 18.18
N HIS A 54 -2.41 3.55 18.76
CA HIS A 54 -1.48 4.39 17.98
C HIS A 54 -0.27 3.63 17.41
N SER A 55 0.17 2.54 18.04
CA SER A 55 1.34 1.78 17.58
C SER A 55 1.07 0.89 16.36
N VAL A 56 -0.17 0.40 16.18
CA VAL A 56 -0.53 -0.49 15.06
C VAL A 56 -0.67 0.28 13.73
N SER A 57 -1.07 1.55 13.75
CA SER A 57 -1.30 2.33 12.50
C SER A 57 -0.08 3.12 12.04
N ALA A 58 0.74 3.66 12.95
CA ALA A 58 1.75 4.65 12.57
C ALA A 58 3.04 4.07 11.97
N SER A 59 3.43 2.84 12.30
CA SER A 59 4.76 2.30 11.95
C SER A 59 4.86 1.70 10.54
N VAL A 60 3.75 1.25 9.95
CA VAL A 60 3.78 0.57 8.63
C VAL A 60 3.71 1.60 7.49
N VAL A 61 3.10 2.75 7.73
CA VAL A 61 2.82 3.77 6.71
C VAL A 61 4.02 4.70 6.46
N SER A 62 4.93 4.86 7.41
CA SER A 62 5.89 5.96 7.39
C SER A 62 7.12 5.78 6.49
N ASP A 63 7.31 4.62 5.84
CA ASP A 63 8.53 4.40 5.05
C ASP A 63 8.30 3.53 3.81
N ALA A 64 7.64 4.09 2.79
CA ALA A 64 7.50 3.47 1.47
C ALA A 64 8.87 3.10 0.82
N LYS A 65 9.99 3.59 1.36
CA LYS A 65 11.35 3.21 0.98
C LYS A 65 11.80 1.86 1.55
N LYS A 66 11.15 1.35 2.60
CA LYS A 66 11.50 0.07 3.25
C LYS A 66 10.74 -1.13 2.69
N LEU A 67 9.68 -0.90 1.92
CA LEU A 67 8.88 -1.97 1.31
C LEU A 67 9.68 -2.66 0.22
N LYS A 68 9.87 -3.98 0.34
CA LYS A 68 10.70 -4.75 -0.60
C LYS A 68 9.89 -5.77 -1.39
N ASP A 69 8.93 -6.42 -0.76
CA ASP A 69 8.21 -7.54 -1.34
C ASP A 69 6.70 -7.29 -1.44
N THR A 70 6.01 -8.21 -2.11
CA THR A 70 4.55 -8.14 -2.29
C THR A 70 3.79 -8.05 -0.96
N ASP A 71 4.26 -8.75 0.08
CA ASP A 71 3.59 -8.80 1.37
C ASP A 71 3.75 -7.49 2.15
N ASP A 72 4.89 -6.82 2.03
CA ASP A 72 5.11 -5.46 2.53
C ASP A 72 4.10 -4.48 1.94
N TYR A 73 3.92 -4.50 0.61
CA TYR A 73 2.95 -3.61 -0.05
C TYR A 73 1.50 -3.93 0.33
N ILE A 74 1.13 -5.21 0.42
CA ILE A 74 -0.20 -5.61 0.88
C ILE A 74 -0.45 -5.08 2.31
N ARG A 75 0.51 -5.25 3.23
CA ARG A 75 0.41 -4.72 4.60
C ARG A 75 0.28 -3.19 4.62
N ALA A 76 1.07 -2.49 3.81
CA ALA A 76 1.00 -1.03 3.70
C ALA A 76 -0.37 -0.56 3.19
N PHE A 77 -0.91 -1.20 2.16
CA PHE A 77 -2.25 -0.90 1.65
C PHE A 77 -3.36 -1.24 2.66
N GLN A 78 -3.25 -2.35 3.38
CA GLN A 78 -4.20 -2.71 4.44
C GLN A 78 -4.20 -1.69 5.60
N ALA A 79 -3.03 -1.14 5.96
CA ALA A 79 -2.94 -0.05 6.92
C ALA A 79 -3.70 1.19 6.41
N TRP A 80 -3.52 1.56 5.15
CA TRP A 80 -4.25 2.68 4.52
C TRP A 80 -5.76 2.47 4.41
N LEU A 81 -6.25 1.22 4.34
CA LEU A 81 -7.70 0.93 4.41
C LEU A 81 -8.30 1.18 5.80
N SER A 82 -7.45 1.29 6.83
CA SER A 82 -7.88 1.63 8.19
C SER A 82 -7.98 3.14 8.40
N GLU A 83 -7.34 3.93 7.52
CA GLU A 83 -7.41 5.38 7.48
C GLU A 83 -8.65 5.87 6.72
N ASP A 84 -9.11 7.08 7.03
CA ASP A 84 -10.18 7.72 6.28
C ASP A 84 -9.62 8.27 4.95
N THR A 85 -9.67 7.46 3.89
CA THR A 85 -9.19 7.81 2.54
C THR A 85 -10.26 7.59 1.47
N PRO A 86 -10.44 8.54 0.53
CA PRO A 86 -11.40 8.38 -0.55
C PRO A 86 -10.94 7.34 -1.60
N PHE A 87 -9.71 6.84 -1.52
CA PHE A 87 -9.16 5.89 -2.49
C PHE A 87 -9.35 4.42 -2.14
N THR A 88 -10.29 4.11 -1.23
CA THR A 88 -10.54 2.75 -0.71
C THR A 88 -10.64 1.69 -1.82
N GLU A 89 -11.43 1.95 -2.87
CA GLU A 89 -11.62 0.98 -3.96
C GLU A 89 -10.34 0.77 -4.80
N TYR A 90 -9.56 1.82 -5.03
CA TYR A 90 -8.28 1.73 -5.73
C TYR A 90 -7.24 0.94 -4.92
N ILE A 91 -7.21 1.14 -3.60
CA ILE A 91 -6.33 0.41 -2.68
C ILE A 91 -6.71 -1.07 -2.64
N ARG A 92 -8.01 -1.40 -2.59
CA ARG A 92 -8.48 -2.79 -2.68
C ARG A 92 -8.10 -3.44 -4.00
N LEU A 93 -8.24 -2.71 -5.11
CA LEU A 93 -7.84 -3.21 -6.41
C LEU A 93 -6.34 -3.49 -6.47
N ALA A 94 -5.49 -2.60 -5.93
CA ALA A 94 -4.05 -2.82 -5.83
C ALA A 94 -3.70 -4.09 -5.03
N ILE A 95 -4.36 -4.31 -3.88
CA ILE A 95 -4.20 -5.53 -3.07
C ILE A 95 -4.57 -6.77 -3.89
N ASN A 96 -5.72 -6.77 -4.56
CA ASN A 96 -6.18 -7.90 -5.37
C ASN A 96 -5.21 -8.22 -6.51
N GLN A 97 -4.61 -7.19 -7.14
CA GLN A 97 -3.60 -7.35 -8.18
C GLN A 97 -2.31 -7.99 -7.63
N LEU A 98 -1.85 -7.54 -6.46
CA LEU A 98 -0.68 -8.14 -5.78
C LEU A 98 -0.93 -9.60 -5.37
N GLU A 99 -2.13 -9.92 -4.87
CA GLU A 99 -2.48 -11.31 -4.58
C GLU A 99 -2.57 -12.17 -5.85
N SER A 100 -3.10 -11.60 -6.94
CA SER A 100 -3.15 -12.26 -8.25
C SER A 100 -1.74 -12.56 -8.77
N LEU A 101 -0.82 -11.60 -8.66
CA LEU A 101 0.60 -11.77 -8.98
C LEU A 101 1.21 -12.94 -8.22
N LYS A 102 1.06 -12.99 -6.89
CA LYS A 102 1.58 -14.10 -6.05
C LYS A 102 1.05 -15.46 -6.51
N ARG A 103 -0.25 -15.55 -6.79
CA ARG A 103 -0.87 -16.81 -7.27
C ARG A 103 -0.31 -17.22 -8.62
N LYS A 104 -0.16 -16.28 -9.55
CA LYS A 104 0.38 -16.51 -10.90
C LYS A 104 1.84 -16.94 -10.86
N GLN A 105 2.69 -16.26 -10.10
CA GLN A 105 4.08 -16.66 -9.90
C GLN A 105 4.20 -18.07 -9.32
N LYS A 106 3.35 -18.39 -8.33
CA LYS A 106 3.30 -19.75 -7.76
C LYS A 106 2.88 -20.78 -8.79
N ALA A 107 1.86 -20.49 -9.60
CA ALA A 107 1.40 -21.39 -10.66
C ALA A 107 2.51 -21.66 -11.69
N LEU A 108 3.20 -20.61 -12.13
CA LEU A 108 4.32 -20.73 -13.07
C LEU A 108 5.44 -21.61 -12.50
N ARG A 109 5.85 -21.38 -11.25
CA ARG A 109 6.88 -22.19 -10.58
C ARG A 109 6.52 -23.67 -10.50
N VAL A 110 5.25 -23.97 -10.20
CA VAL A 110 4.72 -25.35 -10.20
C VAL A 110 4.78 -25.98 -11.59
N ILE A 111 4.43 -25.24 -12.65
CA ILE A 111 4.49 -25.74 -14.03
C ILE A 111 5.94 -26.05 -14.45
N LEU A 112 6.89 -25.23 -13.98
CA LEU A 112 8.32 -25.36 -14.31
C LEU A 112 9.08 -26.33 -13.40
N ASP A 113 8.38 -27.07 -12.53
CA ASP A 113 8.94 -27.96 -11.50
C ASP A 113 10.07 -27.30 -10.67
N ASP A 114 9.89 -26.02 -10.32
CA ASP A 114 10.87 -25.19 -9.61
C ASP A 114 12.27 -25.12 -10.29
N SER A 115 12.37 -25.38 -11.60
CA SER A 115 13.65 -25.30 -12.32
C SER A 115 14.20 -23.86 -12.28
N LYS A 116 15.28 -23.68 -11.51
CA LYS A 116 15.82 -22.35 -11.17
C LYS A 116 16.38 -21.56 -12.34
N ASP A 117 16.72 -22.23 -13.44
CA ASP A 117 17.39 -21.64 -14.60
C ASP A 117 16.44 -21.40 -15.78
N SER A 118 15.14 -21.48 -15.55
CA SER A 118 14.15 -21.25 -16.59
C SER A 118 14.04 -19.75 -16.95
N PRO A 119 14.12 -19.37 -18.24
CA PRO A 119 13.95 -17.98 -18.66
C PRO A 119 12.58 -17.40 -18.27
N PHE A 120 11.57 -18.25 -18.10
CA PHE A 120 10.24 -17.86 -17.60
C PHE A 120 10.28 -17.30 -16.18
N LEU A 121 11.18 -17.80 -15.32
CA LEU A 121 11.32 -17.27 -13.96
C LEU A 121 11.95 -15.88 -13.95
N SER A 122 12.95 -15.63 -14.80
CA SER A 122 13.53 -14.29 -14.97
C SER A 122 12.47 -13.29 -15.41
N THR A 123 11.65 -13.67 -16.39
CA THR A 123 10.54 -12.83 -16.86
C THR A 123 9.46 -12.62 -15.78
N ALA A 124 9.17 -13.63 -14.97
CA ALA A 124 8.25 -13.49 -13.83
C ALA A 124 8.79 -12.53 -12.74
N ASP A 125 10.10 -12.51 -12.52
CA ASP A 125 10.75 -11.57 -11.59
C ASP A 125 10.73 -10.13 -12.14
N GLU A 126 10.84 -9.95 -13.47
CA GLU A 126 10.68 -8.64 -14.11
C GLU A 126 9.24 -8.11 -13.97
N VAL A 127 8.24 -8.97 -14.17
CA VAL A 127 6.82 -8.64 -13.94
C VAL A 127 6.59 -8.21 -12.50
N ASP A 128 7.17 -8.93 -11.53
CA ASP A 128 7.07 -8.58 -10.11
C ASP A 128 7.66 -7.21 -9.82
N GLN A 129 8.90 -6.96 -10.25
CA GLN A 129 9.55 -5.67 -10.07
C GLN A 129 8.76 -4.52 -10.68
N TYR A 130 8.19 -4.72 -11.87
CA TYR A 130 7.35 -3.73 -12.53
C TYR A 130 6.10 -3.41 -11.72
N ILE A 131 5.36 -4.43 -11.28
CA ILE A 131 4.13 -4.24 -10.49
C ILE A 131 4.45 -3.62 -9.12
N LEU A 132 5.52 -4.03 -8.45
CA LEU A 132 5.95 -3.44 -7.17
C LEU A 132 6.33 -1.96 -7.33
N ALA A 133 7.01 -1.59 -8.42
CA ALA A 133 7.30 -0.19 -8.73
C ALA A 133 6.00 0.63 -8.92
N ASN A 134 5.01 0.08 -9.60
CA ASN A 134 3.70 0.71 -9.75
C ASN A 134 2.92 0.79 -8.43
N CYS A 135 2.98 -0.23 -7.57
CA CYS A 135 2.41 -0.17 -6.23
C CYS A 135 3.07 0.89 -5.36
N LYS A 136 4.37 1.12 -5.50
CA LYS A 136 5.06 2.26 -4.87
C LYS A 136 4.50 3.61 -5.34
N ARG A 137 4.27 3.77 -6.65
CA ARG A 137 3.67 4.98 -7.23
C ARG A 137 2.25 5.21 -6.69
N ILE A 138 1.43 4.15 -6.65
CA ILE A 138 0.08 4.18 -6.08
C ILE A 138 0.12 4.60 -4.60
N LEU A 139 0.96 3.94 -3.79
CA LEU A 139 1.08 4.23 -2.37
C LEU A 139 1.50 5.67 -2.13
N ASN A 140 2.56 6.14 -2.80
CA ASN A 140 2.99 7.53 -2.71
C ASN A 140 1.87 8.50 -3.10
N ARG A 141 1.11 8.20 -4.15
CA ARG A 141 0.00 9.05 -4.62
C ARG A 141 -1.14 9.15 -3.60
N VAL A 142 -1.43 8.06 -2.89
CA VAL A 142 -2.39 8.02 -1.77
C VAL A 142 -1.87 8.82 -0.59
N MET A 143 -0.57 8.68 -0.25
CA MET A 143 0.05 9.37 0.89
C MET A 143 0.08 10.89 0.77
N ILE A 144 0.31 11.42 -0.43
CA ILE A 144 0.44 12.88 -0.66
C ILE A 144 -0.91 13.59 -0.85
N TYR A 145 -2.02 12.84 -0.89
CA TYR A 145 -3.33 13.45 -1.10
C TYR A 145 -3.74 14.26 0.13
N ASP A 146 -4.04 15.53 -0.08
CA ASP A 146 -4.57 16.41 0.93
C ASP A 146 -6.08 16.60 0.74
N LYS A 147 -6.85 16.30 1.79
CA LYS A 147 -8.31 16.51 1.82
C LYS A 147 -8.70 17.98 1.68
N SER A 148 -7.82 18.90 2.06
CA SER A 148 -8.06 20.34 1.94
C SER A 148 -8.09 20.82 0.49
N ASP A 149 -7.43 20.10 -0.42
CA ASP A 149 -7.31 20.42 -1.85
C ASP A 149 -8.17 19.49 -2.71
N ALA A 150 -9.49 19.60 -2.55
CA ALA A 150 -10.47 18.78 -3.27
C ALA A 150 -10.37 18.91 -4.80
N HIS A 151 -9.84 20.00 -5.34
CA HIS A 151 -9.71 20.21 -6.79
C HIS A 151 -8.76 19.21 -7.44
N LYS A 152 -7.78 18.68 -6.69
CA LYS A 152 -6.83 17.69 -7.21
C LYS A 152 -7.38 16.28 -7.20
N TYR A 153 -8.52 16.01 -6.54
CA TYR A 153 -9.05 14.65 -6.38
C TYR A 153 -9.15 13.88 -7.71
N ASN A 154 -9.76 14.49 -8.73
CA ASN A 154 -9.92 13.85 -10.04
C ASN A 154 -8.57 13.52 -10.71
N MET A 155 -7.57 14.36 -10.51
CA MET A 155 -6.21 14.11 -10.99
C MET A 155 -5.53 12.96 -10.22
N HIS A 156 -5.80 12.79 -8.92
CA HIS A 156 -5.35 11.61 -8.18
C HIS A 156 -6.05 10.35 -8.69
N VAL A 157 -7.36 10.40 -8.89
CA VAL A 157 -8.16 9.29 -9.41
C VAL A 157 -7.69 8.85 -10.80
N ALA A 158 -7.56 9.77 -11.75
CA ALA A 158 -7.13 9.45 -13.11
C ALA A 158 -5.75 8.77 -13.12
N TYR A 159 -4.81 9.28 -12.31
CA TYR A 159 -3.49 8.67 -12.15
C TYR A 159 -3.57 7.25 -11.58
N LEU A 160 -4.35 7.06 -10.51
CA LEU A 160 -4.50 5.74 -9.89
C LEU A 160 -5.12 4.74 -10.87
N GLN A 161 -6.14 5.15 -11.63
CA GLN A 161 -6.76 4.33 -12.67
C GLN A 161 -5.77 3.95 -13.76
N GLN A 162 -4.94 4.89 -14.22
CA GLN A 162 -3.92 4.62 -15.21
C GLN A 162 -2.93 3.56 -14.72
N VAL A 163 -2.31 3.76 -13.55
CA VAL A 163 -1.29 2.84 -13.02
C VAL A 163 -1.89 1.47 -12.67
N LEU A 164 -3.12 1.42 -12.16
CA LEU A 164 -3.83 0.16 -11.93
C LEU A 164 -4.22 -0.54 -13.24
N GLY A 165 -4.51 0.23 -14.29
CA GLY A 165 -4.75 -0.29 -15.64
C GLY A 165 -3.49 -0.90 -16.26
N GLU A 166 -2.33 -0.23 -16.11
CA GLU A 166 -1.02 -0.75 -16.50
C GLU A 166 -0.76 -2.11 -15.81
N ASN A 167 -0.98 -2.19 -14.50
CA ASN A 167 -0.85 -3.46 -13.76
C ASN A 167 -1.81 -4.55 -14.26
N ALA A 168 -3.06 -4.19 -14.59
CA ALA A 168 -4.04 -5.15 -15.08
C ALA A 168 -3.63 -5.75 -16.43
N HIS A 169 -3.08 -4.92 -17.32
CA HIS A 169 -2.54 -5.37 -18.61
C HIS A 169 -1.39 -6.36 -18.42
N VAL A 170 -0.38 -5.99 -17.63
CA VAL A 170 0.77 -6.86 -17.33
C VAL A 170 0.33 -8.19 -16.72
N LEU A 171 -0.61 -8.15 -15.78
CA LEU A 171 -1.12 -9.38 -15.15
C LEU A 171 -1.87 -10.27 -16.13
N SER A 172 -2.54 -9.69 -17.13
CA SER A 172 -3.19 -10.45 -18.20
C SER A 172 -2.17 -11.11 -19.11
N ASP A 173 -1.14 -10.37 -19.53
CA ASP A 173 -0.08 -10.91 -20.38
C ASP A 173 0.69 -12.02 -19.65
N PHE A 174 0.93 -11.85 -18.35
CA PHE A 174 1.55 -12.87 -17.52
C PHE A 174 0.68 -14.12 -17.37
N GLU A 175 -0.65 -13.98 -17.38
CA GLU A 175 -1.57 -15.12 -17.42
C GLU A 175 -1.46 -15.90 -18.73
N ASN A 176 -1.42 -15.18 -19.85
CA ASN A 176 -1.27 -15.77 -21.18
C ASN A 176 0.05 -16.54 -21.28
N LEU A 177 1.15 -15.96 -20.78
CA LEU A 177 2.44 -16.63 -20.70
C LEU A 177 2.33 -17.96 -19.94
N ILE A 178 1.68 -17.96 -18.77
CA ILE A 178 1.49 -19.17 -17.95
C ILE A 178 0.71 -20.24 -18.72
N LEU A 179 -0.34 -19.84 -19.44
CA LEU A 179 -1.15 -20.76 -20.25
C LEU A 179 -0.36 -21.36 -21.40
N GLU A 180 0.46 -20.55 -22.08
CA GLU A 180 1.29 -21.01 -23.19
C GLU A 180 2.40 -21.95 -22.72
N VAL A 181 3.09 -21.60 -21.63
CA VAL A 181 4.09 -22.48 -21.01
C VAL A 181 3.47 -23.81 -20.59
N SER A 182 2.25 -23.78 -20.04
CA SER A 182 1.51 -25.00 -19.69
C SER A 182 1.17 -25.88 -20.91
N GLN A 183 1.06 -25.31 -22.11
CA GLN A 183 0.75 -26.06 -23.34
C GLN A 183 2.00 -26.59 -24.03
N ILE A 184 3.12 -25.88 -23.91
CA ILE A 184 4.37 -26.20 -24.60
C ILE A 184 5.08 -27.42 -23.96
N GLY A 185 4.85 -27.69 -22.67
CA GLY A 185 5.60 -28.74 -21.96
C GLY A 185 7.09 -28.39 -21.88
N ASP A 186 7.98 -29.38 -21.99
CA ASP A 186 9.44 -29.20 -21.83
C ASP A 186 10.16 -28.58 -23.05
N ASP A 187 9.46 -28.25 -24.14
CA ASP A 187 10.11 -27.75 -25.37
C ASP A 187 10.43 -26.24 -25.30
N ALA A 188 11.56 -25.92 -24.69
CA ALA A 188 12.01 -24.54 -24.46
C ALA A 188 12.11 -23.67 -25.73
N ASN A 189 12.31 -24.25 -26.93
CA ASN A 189 12.44 -23.48 -28.17
C ASN A 189 11.11 -22.89 -28.64
N ALA A 190 10.00 -23.60 -28.42
CA ALA A 190 8.66 -23.14 -28.79
C ALA A 190 8.18 -21.95 -27.94
N ALA A 191 8.85 -21.68 -26.82
CA ALA A 191 8.43 -20.71 -25.82
C ALA A 191 9.21 -19.37 -25.89
N THR A 192 10.12 -19.22 -26.85
CA THR A 192 10.86 -17.97 -27.12
C THR A 192 9.98 -16.79 -27.58
N PRO A 193 8.96 -16.99 -28.45
CA PRO A 193 8.12 -15.89 -28.94
C PRO A 193 7.35 -15.18 -27.83
N CYS A 194 6.78 -15.93 -26.89
CA CYS A 194 5.92 -15.38 -25.84
C CYS A 194 6.70 -14.61 -24.75
N LEU A 195 7.91 -15.07 -24.44
CA LEU A 195 8.85 -14.32 -23.60
C LEU A 195 9.19 -12.96 -24.21
N ASN A 196 9.43 -12.92 -25.53
CA ASN A 196 9.74 -11.68 -26.22
C ASN A 196 8.55 -10.73 -26.24
N GLU A 197 7.33 -11.24 -26.43
CA GLU A 197 6.12 -10.41 -26.38
C GLU A 197 5.92 -9.76 -25.00
N LEU A 198 6.02 -10.52 -23.91
CA LEU A 198 5.89 -9.96 -22.56
C LEU A 198 7.01 -8.95 -22.26
N THR A 199 8.24 -9.29 -22.60
CA THR A 199 9.40 -8.41 -22.37
C THR A 199 9.26 -7.10 -23.16
N ASN A 200 8.78 -7.17 -24.41
CA ASN A 200 8.53 -6.00 -25.22
C ASN A 200 7.35 -5.17 -24.70
N ALA A 201 6.29 -5.80 -24.20
CA ALA A 201 5.17 -5.11 -23.56
C ALA A 201 5.66 -4.33 -22.32
N LEU A 202 6.42 -4.99 -21.43
CA LEU A 202 7.02 -4.36 -20.26
C LEU A 202 7.94 -3.19 -20.63
N ARG A 203 8.79 -3.36 -21.65
CA ARG A 203 9.69 -2.31 -22.13
C ARG A 203 8.94 -1.12 -22.71
N SER A 204 7.91 -1.38 -23.52
CA SER A 204 7.03 -0.35 -24.07
C SER A 204 6.37 0.48 -22.96
N MET A 205 5.77 -0.19 -21.97
CA MET A 205 5.12 0.46 -20.83
C MET A 205 6.11 1.27 -19.98
N ARG A 206 7.34 0.77 -19.79
CA ARG A 206 8.38 1.51 -19.07
C ARG A 206 8.81 2.77 -19.82
N SER A 207 8.98 2.69 -21.14
CA SER A 207 9.37 3.84 -21.95
C SER A 207 8.29 4.92 -22.05
N GLY A 208 7.01 4.54 -21.94
CA GLY A 208 5.89 5.48 -21.87
C GLY A 208 5.72 6.17 -20.51
N ALA A 209 6.25 5.60 -19.42
CA ALA A 209 6.10 6.14 -18.07
C ALA A 209 7.05 7.31 -17.77
N ASP A 210 8.21 7.39 -18.44
CA ASP A 210 9.23 8.42 -18.20
C ASP A 210 8.87 9.80 -18.80
N SER A 211 7.92 9.87 -19.74
CA SER A 211 7.52 11.11 -20.43
C SER A 211 6.36 11.87 -19.75
N ALA A 212 5.69 11.28 -18.77
CA ALA A 212 4.45 11.84 -18.21
C ALA A 212 4.66 12.78 -16.99
N TRP A 213 5.91 13.04 -16.58
CA TRP A 213 6.23 13.83 -15.37
C TRP A 213 7.05 15.10 -15.62
N GLU A 214 7.22 15.56 -16.87
CA GLU A 214 7.59 16.96 -17.05
C GLU A 214 6.39 17.82 -16.62
N ALA A 215 6.44 18.29 -15.36
CA ALA A 215 5.55 19.31 -14.86
C ALA A 215 5.53 20.46 -15.88
N PRO A 216 4.37 21.01 -16.26
CA PRO A 216 4.35 22.18 -17.12
C PRO A 216 5.20 23.25 -16.45
N ALA A 217 6.24 23.69 -17.15
CA ALA A 217 7.10 24.78 -16.70
C ALA A 217 6.18 25.91 -16.25
N VAL A 218 6.33 26.33 -14.99
CA VAL A 218 5.70 27.53 -14.46
C VAL A 218 6.00 28.63 -15.48
N PRO A 219 5.00 29.30 -16.08
CA PRO A 219 5.27 30.45 -16.92
C PRO A 219 5.95 31.45 -16.00
N THR A 220 7.24 31.68 -16.21
CA THR A 220 7.93 32.82 -15.62
C THR A 220 7.24 34.06 -16.16
N ASP A 221 6.41 34.65 -15.31
CA ASP A 221 5.74 35.91 -15.54
C ASP A 221 6.80 36.99 -15.80
N ALA A 222 7.04 37.24 -17.09
CA ALA A 222 7.84 38.34 -17.56
C ALA A 222 7.01 39.61 -17.45
N GLY A 223 7.01 40.24 -16.27
CA GLY A 223 6.21 41.44 -16.08
C GLY A 223 6.20 42.02 -14.67
N ASN A 224 7.36 42.28 -14.08
CA ASN A 224 7.44 43.24 -12.97
C ASN A 224 8.83 43.88 -12.90
N GLU A 225 9.07 44.86 -13.78
CA GLU A 225 10.15 45.82 -13.55
C GLU A 225 9.68 46.85 -12.50
N PRO A 226 10.50 47.17 -11.49
CA PRO A 226 10.17 48.21 -10.53
C PRO A 226 10.21 49.60 -11.19
N PRO A 227 9.34 50.54 -10.79
CA PRO A 227 9.26 51.85 -11.41
C PRO A 227 10.57 52.64 -11.20
N GLN A 228 11.19 53.01 -12.32
CA GLN A 228 12.32 53.93 -12.35
C GLN A 228 11.87 55.30 -11.80
N GLN A 229 12.45 55.68 -10.66
CA GLN A 229 12.34 57.02 -10.11
C GLN A 229 12.99 58.02 -11.09
N MET A 230 12.18 58.83 -11.77
CA MET A 230 12.67 60.03 -12.45
C MET A 230 13.10 61.05 -11.39
N MET A 231 14.40 61.30 -11.29
CA MET A 231 14.93 62.52 -10.70
C MET A 231 14.55 63.69 -11.61
N MET A 232 13.77 64.64 -11.12
CA MET A 232 13.69 65.98 -11.70
C MET A 232 14.76 66.87 -11.06
N GLN A 233 15.62 67.44 -11.90
CA GLN A 233 16.30 68.72 -11.67
C GLN A 233 15.56 69.78 -12.48
#